data_AF-A0A0U3F1V1-F1
#
_entry.id   AF-A0A0U3F1V1-F1
#
_cell.length_a   1.000
_cell.length_b   1.000
_cell.length_c   1.000
_cell.angle_alpha   90.00
_cell.angle_beta   90.00
_cell.angle_gamma   90.00
#
_symmetry.space_group_name_H-M   'P 1'
#
loop_
_entity.id
_entity.type
_entity.pdbx_description
1 polymer ?
#
loop_
_entity_poly.entity_id
_entity_poly.type
_entity_poly.pdbx_seq_one_letter_code
_entity_poly.pdbx_strand_id
1 'polypeptide(L)'
;MRYALLARLPDGGEEPPSGGPDRPAVTGGVRLRPAVDATTVRVRDGEVLLGDGPFAPSGEDLAAITLVDAEDLDEAIALAAGHPYACGGGSVEVRPVWE
;
A
#
# COMPACT_ATOMS: atom_id res chain seq x y z
N MET A 1 0.57 -17.99 -6.28
CA MET A 1 -0.25 -16.83 -6.70
C MET A 1 0.42 -15.54 -6.28
N ARG A 2 0.12 -14.43 -6.95
CA ARG A 2 0.70 -13.12 -6.61
C ARG A 2 -0.33 -12.21 -5.96
N TYR A 3 0.09 -11.50 -4.92
CA TYR A 3 -0.76 -10.57 -4.18
C TYR A 3 -0.07 -9.20 -4.04
N ALA A 4 -0.87 -8.15 -4.07
CA ALA A 4 -0.50 -6.81 -3.65
C ALA A 4 -0.95 -6.60 -2.20
N LEU A 5 -0.02 -6.19 -1.35
CA LEU A 5 -0.26 -5.74 0.01
C LEU A 5 -0.27 -4.21 0.03
N LEU A 6 -1.43 -3.61 0.27
CA LEU A 6 -1.60 -2.15 0.32
C LEU A 6 -1.62 -1.70 1.77
N ALA A 7 -0.52 -1.11 2.24
CA ALA A 7 -0.42 -0.63 3.60
C ALA A 7 -1.01 0.77 3.73
N ARG A 8 -1.90 0.95 4.71
CA ARG A 8 -2.59 2.21 4.97
C ARG A 8 -2.31 2.69 6.39
N LEU A 9 -2.17 4.00 6.54
CA LEU A 9 -1.97 4.68 7.81
C LEU A 9 -3.15 5.62 8.07
N PRO A 10 -3.69 5.70 9.30
CA PRO A 10 -4.63 6.74 9.67
C PRO A 10 -4.03 8.13 9.44
N ASP A 11 -4.87 9.13 9.16
CA ASP A 11 -4.42 10.53 9.06
C ASP A 11 -3.69 10.96 10.35
N GLY A 12 -2.47 11.47 10.19
CA GLY A 12 -1.62 11.87 11.31
C GLY A 12 -1.02 10.69 12.10
N GLY A 13 -1.17 9.45 11.61
CA GLY A 13 -0.50 8.28 12.14
C GLY A 13 1.01 8.36 11.95
N GLU A 14 1.76 7.87 12.94
CA GLU A 14 3.22 7.85 12.86
C GLU A 14 3.67 6.73 11.93
N GLU A 15 4.63 7.04 11.05
CA GLU A 15 5.22 6.01 10.21
C GLU A 15 6.04 5.03 11.06
N PRO A 16 5.87 3.72 10.87
CA PRO A 16 6.71 2.74 11.54
C PRO A 16 8.17 2.91 11.07
N PRO A 17 9.14 2.53 11.93
CA PRO A 17 10.55 2.65 11.60
C PRO A 17 10.89 1.93 10.29
N SER A 18 11.80 2.52 9.51
CA SER A 18 12.30 1.90 8.29
C SER A 18 13.07 0.62 8.62
N GLY A 19 12.89 -0.42 7.80
CA GLY A 19 13.55 -1.72 7.97
C GLY A 19 12.65 -2.76 8.64
N GLY A 20 11.66 -3.24 7.88
CA GLY A 20 11.02 -4.51 8.20
C GLY A 20 11.97 -5.68 7.91
N PRO A 21 11.73 -6.88 8.48
CA PRO A 21 12.54 -8.03 8.15
C PRO A 21 12.53 -8.27 6.64
N ASP A 22 13.68 -8.66 6.10
CA ASP A 22 13.78 -9.13 4.73
C ASP A 22 12.89 -10.37 4.60
N ARG A 23 11.83 -10.27 3.80
CA ARG A 23 10.84 -11.34 3.66
C ARG A 23 11.10 -12.05 2.34
N PRO A 24 11.47 -13.34 2.37
CA PRO A 24 11.82 -14.07 1.14
C PRO A 24 10.68 -14.14 0.12
N ALA A 25 9.43 -13.93 0.55
CA ALA A 25 8.25 -13.89 -0.32
C ALA A 25 8.03 -12.54 -1.04
N VAL A 26 8.77 -11.49 -0.70
CA VAL A 26 8.61 -10.16 -1.31
C VAL A 26 9.31 -10.11 -2.66
N THR A 27 8.53 -9.91 -3.72
CA THR A 27 9.03 -9.82 -5.09
C THR A 27 9.23 -8.39 -5.57
N GLY A 28 8.79 -7.41 -4.77
CA GLY A 28 8.97 -6.00 -5.01
C GLY A 28 8.13 -5.16 -4.05
N GLY A 29 8.45 -3.88 -3.92
CA GLY A 29 7.65 -2.98 -3.09
C GLY A 29 8.28 -1.61 -2.95
N VAL A 30 7.47 -0.64 -2.53
CA VAL A 30 7.92 0.74 -2.34
C VAL A 30 7.12 1.40 -1.22
N ARG A 31 7.82 2.23 -0.44
CA ARG A 31 7.17 3.17 0.48
C ARG A 31 6.83 4.44 -0.28
N LEU A 32 5.63 4.96 -0.05
CA LEU A 32 5.16 6.18 -0.67
C LEU A 32 5.51 7.38 0.20
N ARG A 33 5.68 8.54 -0.44
CA ARG A 33 5.79 9.81 0.29
C ARG A 33 4.40 10.19 0.84
N PRO A 34 4.33 11.12 1.82
CA PRO A 34 3.06 11.58 2.38
C PRO A 34 2.05 11.98 1.30
N ALA A 35 0.75 11.78 1.55
CA ALA A 35 -0.28 11.97 0.53
C ALA A 35 -0.38 13.41 0.01
N VAL A 36 0.05 14.39 0.79
CA VAL A 36 0.15 15.80 0.37
C VAL A 36 1.12 16.02 -0.80
N ASP A 37 2.11 15.14 -0.97
CA ASP A 37 3.05 15.17 -2.10
C ASP A 37 2.49 14.52 -3.37
N ALA A 38 1.31 13.90 -3.30
CA ALA A 38 0.72 13.21 -4.44
C ALA A 38 0.11 14.20 -5.44
N THR A 39 0.08 13.81 -6.71
CA THR A 39 -0.68 14.47 -7.76
C THR A 39 -1.58 13.44 -8.41
N THR A 40 -2.88 13.68 -8.37
CA THR A 40 -3.88 12.83 -9.02
C THR A 40 -4.12 13.32 -10.44
N VAL A 41 -4.15 12.38 -11.39
CA VAL A 41 -4.43 12.65 -12.81
C VAL A 41 -5.75 11.98 -13.20
N ARG A 42 -6.65 12.69 -13.87
CA ARG A 42 -7.89 12.16 -14.45
C ARG A 42 -8.00 12.59 -15.91
N VAL A 43 -8.43 11.70 -16.80
CA VAL A 43 -8.74 12.04 -18.19
C VAL A 43 -10.24 12.04 -18.38
N ARG A 44 -10.80 13.14 -18.89
CA ARG A 44 -12.23 13.27 -19.17
C ARG A 44 -12.41 14.03 -20.47
N ASP A 45 -13.21 13.47 -21.38
CA ASP A 45 -13.52 14.08 -22.67
C ASP A 45 -12.27 14.49 -23.49
N GLY A 46 -11.17 13.74 -23.34
CA GLY A 46 -9.89 14.00 -24.00
C GLY A 46 -8.96 14.98 -23.26
N GLU A 47 -9.42 15.58 -22.18
CA GLU A 47 -8.66 16.56 -21.38
C GLU A 47 -8.00 15.92 -20.16
N VAL A 48 -6.79 16.40 -19.82
CA VAL A 48 -6.05 15.99 -18.62
C VAL A 48 -6.35 16.95 -17.47
N LEU A 49 -6.97 16.41 -16.42
CA LEU A 49 -7.29 17.12 -15.19
C LEU A 49 -6.31 16.69 -14.09
N LEU A 50 -5.66 17.68 -13.48
CA LEU A 50 -4.75 17.48 -12.35
C LEU A 50 -5.46 17.87 -11.04
N GLY A 51 -5.18 17.12 -9.98
CA GLY A 51 -5.58 17.44 -8.63
C GLY A 51 -4.42 17.25 -7.66
N ASP A 52 -4.30 18.16 -6.71
CA ASP A 52 -3.32 18.04 -5.63
C ASP A 52 -3.80 17.00 -4.61
N GLY A 53 -2.88 16.15 -4.16
CA GLY A 53 -3.15 15.13 -3.17
C GLY A 53 -3.61 13.78 -3.72
N PRO A 54 -4.04 12.86 -2.83
CA PRO A 54 -4.33 11.47 -3.17
C PRO A 54 -5.62 11.33 -3.99
N PHE A 55 -5.79 10.14 -4.59
CA PHE A 55 -6.92 9.86 -5.49
C PHE A 55 -8.29 10.01 -4.84
N ALA A 56 -8.38 9.76 -3.53
CA ALA A 56 -9.55 9.94 -2.71
C ALA A 56 -9.14 10.44 -1.31
N PRO A 57 -9.85 11.43 -0.74
CA PRO A 57 -9.73 11.75 0.67
C PRO A 57 -10.40 10.62 1.46
N SER A 58 -9.61 9.63 1.82
CA SER A 58 -9.93 8.62 2.83
C SER A 58 -9.13 8.99 4.05
N GLY A 59 -9.71 9.06 5.24
CA GLY A 59 -8.98 9.37 6.49
C GLY A 59 -7.90 8.34 6.89
N GLU A 60 -7.47 7.51 5.93
CA GLU A 60 -6.26 6.73 5.96
C GLU A 60 -5.56 6.87 4.59
N ASP A 61 -4.29 7.22 4.62
CA ASP A 61 -3.42 7.37 3.44
C ASP A 61 -2.76 6.04 3.05
N LEU A 62 -2.58 5.81 1.75
CA LEU A 62 -1.78 4.69 1.25
C LEU A 62 -0.29 4.99 1.48
N ALA A 63 0.36 4.20 2.34
CA ALA A 63 1.72 4.42 2.79
C ALA A 63 2.75 3.53 2.09
N ALA A 64 2.35 2.33 1.66
CA ALA A 64 3.24 1.44 0.91
C ALA A 64 2.47 0.44 0.05
N ILE A 65 3.14 -0.05 -0.99
CA ILE A 65 2.67 -1.17 -1.82
C ILE A 65 3.78 -2.22 -1.83
N THR A 66 3.43 -3.46 -1.52
CA THR A 66 4.36 -4.60 -1.58
C THR A 66 3.73 -5.71 -2.43
N LEU A 67 4.50 -6.28 -3.34
CA LEU A 67 4.13 -7.47 -4.09
C LEU A 67 4.75 -8.69 -3.42
N VAL A 68 3.94 -9.73 -3.23
CA VAL A 68 4.36 -11.00 -2.63
C VAL A 68 3.89 -12.16 -3.50
N ASP A 69 4.73 -13.18 -3.59
CA ASP A 69 4.32 -14.50 -4.08
C ASP A 69 3.95 -15.36 -2.86
N ALA A 70 2.78 -16.00 -2.92
CA ALA A 70 2.22 -16.85 -1.87
C ALA A 70 1.48 -18.03 -2.50
N GLU A 71 1.45 -19.18 -1.86
CA GLU A 71 0.74 -20.39 -2.29
C GLU A 71 -0.76 -20.13 -2.43
N ASP A 72 -1.34 -19.44 -1.43
CA ASP A 72 -2.75 -19.09 -1.36
C ASP A 72 -3.02 -17.78 -0.58
N LEU A 73 -4.31 -17.48 -0.34
CA LEU A 73 -4.73 -16.29 0.38
C LEU A 73 -4.33 -16.35 1.87
N ASP A 74 -4.32 -17.53 2.49
CA ASP A 74 -4.01 -17.67 3.91
C ASP A 74 -2.54 -17.35 4.17
N GLU A 75 -1.64 -17.81 3.29
CA GLU A 75 -0.23 -17.42 3.36
C GLU A 75 -0.04 -15.90 3.11
N ALA A 76 -0.76 -15.33 2.14
CA ALA A 76 -0.70 -13.88 1.90
C ALA A 76 -1.20 -13.06 3.10
N ILE A 77 -2.24 -13.53 3.80
CA ILE A 77 -2.73 -12.93 5.05
C ILE A 77 -1.68 -13.03 6.15
N ALA A 78 -1.01 -14.17 6.29
CA ALA A 78 0.06 -14.34 7.28
C ALA A 78 1.23 -13.36 7.04
N LEU A 79 1.61 -13.16 5.78
CA LEU A 79 2.61 -12.17 5.39
C LEU A 79 2.17 -10.73 5.71
N ALA A 80 0.90 -10.40 5.44
CA ALA A 80 0.32 -9.09 5.73
C ALA A 80 0.22 -8.81 7.24
N ALA A 81 -0.13 -9.82 8.04
CA ALA A 81 -0.25 -9.69 9.49
C ALA A 81 1.09 -9.35 10.18
N GLY A 82 2.21 -9.77 9.60
CA GLY A 82 3.54 -9.38 10.07
C GLY A 82 3.99 -7.99 9.60
N HIS A 83 3.27 -7.34 8.69
CA HIS A 83 3.71 -6.09 8.08
C HIS A 83 3.82 -4.96 9.12
N PRO A 84 4.89 -4.14 9.12
CA PRO A 84 5.06 -3.07 10.11
C PRO A 84 3.86 -2.14 10.26
N TYR A 85 3.24 -1.72 9.15
CA TYR A 85 2.00 -0.92 9.18
C TYR A 85 0.81 -1.66 9.82
N ALA A 86 0.64 -2.97 9.62
CA ALA A 86 -0.41 -3.74 10.29
C ALA A 86 -0.16 -3.84 11.80
N CYS A 87 1.09 -4.07 12.21
CA CYS A 87 1.47 -4.16 13.62
C CYS A 87 1.48 -2.78 14.33
N GLY A 88 1.69 -1.69 13.58
CA GLY A 88 1.85 -0.33 14.09
C GLY A 88 0.55 0.47 14.23
N GLY A 89 -0.62 -0.16 14.09
CA GLY A 89 -1.92 0.51 14.22
C GLY A 89 -2.51 1.04 12.91
N GLY A 90 -1.88 0.73 11.78
CA GLY A 90 -2.47 0.88 10.44
C GLY A 90 -3.17 -0.40 9.98
N SER A 91 -3.42 -0.48 8.68
CA SER A 91 -4.04 -1.64 8.04
C SER A 91 -3.27 -2.08 6.80
N VAL A 92 -3.43 -3.34 6.40
CA VAL A 92 -2.88 -3.88 5.14
C VAL A 92 -3.97 -4.63 4.41
N GLU A 93 -4.34 -4.13 3.22
CA GLU A 93 -5.28 -4.81 2.33
C GLU A 93 -4.52 -5.85 1.49
N VAL A 94 -4.99 -7.09 1.49
CA VAL A 94 -4.45 -8.19 0.68
C VAL A 94 -5.28 -8.33 -0.59
N ARG A 95 -4.67 -8.15 -1.76
CA ARG A 95 -5.38 -8.22 -3.05
C ARG A 95 -4.70 -9.17 -4.01
N PRO A 96 -5.41 -10.14 -4.61
CA PRO A 96 -4.91 -10.87 -5.76
C PRO A 96 -4.60 -9.91 -6.93
N VAL A 97 -3.54 -10.17 -7.69
CA VAL A 97 -3.23 -9.43 -8.92
C VAL A 97 -3.54 -10.25 -10.17
N TRP A 98 -3.70 -9.57 -11.31
CA TRP A 98 -3.81 -10.22 -12.63
C TRP A 98 -2.43 -10.72 -13.08
N GLU A 99 -2.40 -11.85 -13.80
CA GLU A 99 -1.19 -12.42 -14.43
C GLU A 99 -0.95 -11.89 -15.85
#